data_AF-A0A078J9I6-F1
#
_entry.id   AF-A0A078J9I6-F1
#
_cell.length_a   1.000
_cell.length_b   1.000
_cell.length_c   1.000
_cell.angle_alpha   90.00
_cell.angle_beta   90.00
_cell.angle_gamma   90.00
#
_symmetry.space_group_name_H-M   'P 1'
#
loop_
_entity.id
_entity.type
_entity.pdbx_description
1 polymer ?
#
loop_
_entity_poly.entity_id
_entity_poly.type
_entity_poly.pdbx_seq_one_letter_code
_entity_poly.pdbx_strand_id
1 'polypeptide(L)'
;MPQNPFVIATKTVNAEVYVFDYSKHPSKPPLDGACNPDLRLRGHSSEGYGFSWKVEPYIPFNINPAGMQPVLTTTYLLAFPSILASIVGSPFLLHVKDILNPESTVGAPPWVYYSVYAFFVFLFNIFDIVSVTYSFFFSA
;
A
#
# COMPACT_ATOMS: atom_id res chain seq x y z
N MET A 1 18.44 3.96 12.87
CA MET A 1 18.24 2.55 13.26
C MET A 1 19.11 1.68 12.35
N PRO A 2 19.95 0.78 12.85
CA PRO A 2 20.79 -0.04 12.00
C PRO A 2 19.93 -1.10 11.29
N GLN A 3 19.81 -0.97 9.98
CA GLN A 3 19.28 -2.01 9.10
C GLN A 3 20.33 -3.11 9.04
N ASN A 4 19.96 -4.37 9.31
CA ASN A 4 20.84 -5.49 9.02
C ASN A 4 20.58 -5.91 7.56
N PRO A 5 21.46 -5.56 6.60
CA PRO A 5 21.24 -5.89 5.19
C PRO A 5 21.24 -7.40 4.95
N PHE A 6 21.72 -8.20 5.91
CA PHE A 6 21.78 -9.65 5.83
C PHE A 6 20.43 -10.35 6.03
N VAL A 7 19.41 -9.64 6.49
CA VAL A 7 18.10 -10.21 6.79
C VAL A 7 17.07 -9.75 5.75
N ILE A 8 16.41 -10.72 5.12
CA ILE A 8 15.34 -10.52 4.14
C ILE A 8 14.06 -11.14 4.70
N ALA A 9 12.94 -10.44 4.57
CA ALA A 9 11.64 -11.01 4.90
C ALA A 9 10.68 -10.92 3.71
N THR A 10 9.89 -11.97 3.49
CA THR A 10 8.91 -12.06 2.40
C THR A 10 7.56 -12.49 2.92
N LYS A 11 6.49 -11.82 2.48
CA LYS A 11 5.11 -12.18 2.83
C LYS A 11 4.58 -13.17 1.81
N THR A 12 4.15 -14.33 2.28
CA THR A 12 3.56 -15.39 1.46
C THR A 12 2.08 -15.10 1.16
N VAL A 13 1.53 -15.80 0.16
CA VAL A 13 0.10 -15.76 -0.19
C VAL A 13 -0.80 -16.25 0.96
N ASN A 14 -0.26 -17.01 1.90
CA ASN A 14 -0.96 -17.50 3.09
C ASN A 14 -0.91 -16.52 4.27
N ALA A 15 -0.56 -15.24 4.01
CA ALA A 15 -0.38 -14.18 5.00
C ALA A 15 0.72 -14.39 6.05
N GLU A 16 1.47 -15.49 5.96
CA GLU A 16 2.66 -15.74 6.79
C GLU A 16 3.86 -14.97 6.25
N VAL A 17 4.72 -14.49 7.14
CA VAL A 17 5.97 -13.82 6.78
C VAL A 17 7.13 -14.76 7.03
N TYR A 18 7.94 -14.99 6.00
CA TYR A 18 9.14 -15.81 6.05
C TYR A 18 10.35 -14.89 6.17
N VAL A 19 11.24 -15.18 7.10
CA VAL A 19 12.46 -14.41 7.35
C VAL A 19 13.66 -15.29 7.02
N PHE A 20 14.61 -14.72 6.28
CA PHE A 20 15.83 -15.35 5.81
C PHE A 20 17.03 -14.49 6.21
N ASP A 21 18.02 -15.09 6.84
CA ASP A 21 19.33 -14.50 7.03
C ASP A 21 20.24 -14.97 5.89
N TYR A 22 20.36 -14.17 4.82
CA TYR A 22 21.06 -14.60 3.62
C TYR A 22 22.52 -15.02 3.88
N SER A 23 23.14 -14.57 4.98
CA SER A 23 24.48 -14.99 5.37
C SER A 23 24.58 -16.49 5.70
N LYS A 24 23.45 -17.12 6.06
CA LYS A 24 23.35 -18.54 6.43
C LYS A 24 22.81 -19.43 5.31
N HIS A 25 22.36 -18.83 4.20
CA HIS A 25 21.81 -19.56 3.06
C HIS A 25 22.85 -19.71 1.94
N PRO A 26 22.94 -20.87 1.28
CA PRO A 26 23.82 -21.05 0.13
C PRO A 26 23.37 -20.17 -1.04
N SER A 27 24.32 -19.65 -1.82
CA SER A 27 24.02 -18.85 -3.02
C SER A 27 23.32 -19.63 -4.12
N LYS A 28 23.38 -20.96 -4.07
CA LYS A 28 22.66 -21.86 -4.97
C LYS A 28 21.52 -22.53 -4.19
N PRO A 29 20.27 -22.41 -4.67
CA PRO A 29 19.14 -23.05 -4.02
C PRO A 29 19.29 -24.58 -4.06
N PRO A 30 18.79 -25.29 -3.04
CA PRO A 30 18.81 -26.75 -3.05
C PRO A 30 17.96 -27.31 -4.20
N LEU A 31 18.40 -28.43 -4.77
CA LEU A 31 17.81 -29.06 -5.97
C LEU A 31 16.40 -29.61 -5.74
N ASP A 32 16.01 -29.77 -4.47
CA ASP A 32 14.68 -30.22 -4.06
C ASP A 32 13.61 -29.11 -4.17
N GLY A 33 14.01 -27.85 -4.40
CA GLY A 33 13.12 -26.70 -4.47
C GLY A 33 12.44 -26.38 -3.13
N ALA A 34 12.92 -26.95 -2.02
CA ALA A 34 12.31 -26.74 -0.71
C ALA A 34 12.61 -25.32 -0.19
N CYS A 35 11.56 -24.56 0.12
CA CYS A 35 11.69 -23.25 0.75
C CYS A 35 11.88 -23.44 2.27
N ASN A 36 13.07 -23.12 2.78
CA ASN A 36 13.43 -23.30 4.20
C ASN A 36 13.74 -21.94 4.87
N PRO A 37 12.74 -21.25 5.44
CA PRO A 37 12.97 -19.97 6.12
C PRO A 37 13.57 -20.16 7.53
N ASP A 38 14.36 -19.18 7.99
CA ASP A 38 14.92 -19.17 9.35
C ASP A 38 13.83 -18.91 10.40
N LEU A 39 12.86 -18.04 10.08
CA LEU A 39 11.68 -17.81 10.91
C LEU A 39 10.42 -17.76 10.06
N ARG A 40 9.34 -18.33 10.59
CA ARG A 40 8.00 -18.28 10.01
C ARG A 40 7.07 -17.57 10.98
N LEU A 41 6.82 -16.29 10.71
CA LEU A 41 5.90 -15.48 11.48
C LEU A 41 4.48 -15.73 10.97
N ARG A 42 3.68 -16.39 11.80
CA ARG A 42 2.25 -16.56 11.53
C ARG A 42 1.50 -15.38 12.13
N GLY A 43 0.56 -14.84 11.35
CA GLY A 43 -0.36 -13.83 11.88
C GLY A 43 -1.14 -14.39 13.09
N HIS A 44 -1.48 -13.51 14.02
CA HIS A 44 -2.32 -13.86 15.16
C HIS A 44 -3.77 -14.08 14.68
N SER A 45 -4.44 -15.14 15.15
CA SER A 45 -5.80 -15.49 14.72
C SER A 45 -6.91 -14.82 15.53
N SER A 46 -6.60 -14.15 16.64
CA SER A 46 -7.58 -13.40 17.41
C SER A 46 -7.40 -11.90 17.19
N GLU A 47 -8.54 -11.22 17.03
CA GLU A 47 -8.75 -9.79 16.77
C GLU A 47 -8.28 -8.86 17.92
N GLY A 48 -7.21 -9.23 18.61
CA GLY A 48 -6.61 -8.46 19.69
C GLY A 48 -5.51 -7.54 19.17
N TYR A 49 -5.89 -6.36 18.67
CA TYR A 49 -5.00 -5.21 18.71
C TYR A 49 -4.76 -4.82 20.17
N GLY A 50 -3.74 -5.40 20.81
CA GLY A 50 -3.26 -4.95 22.11
C GLY A 50 -2.88 -6.07 23.06
N PHE A 51 -1.71 -5.91 23.69
CA PHE A 51 -1.32 -6.57 24.95
C PHE A 51 -0.74 -8.00 24.92
N SER A 52 0.18 -8.29 24.00
CA SER A 52 1.27 -9.23 24.31
C SER A 52 2.57 -8.83 23.62
N TRP A 53 3.16 -7.73 24.08
CA TRP A 53 4.53 -7.36 23.72
C TRP A 53 5.51 -8.13 24.61
N LYS A 54 5.77 -9.39 24.27
CA LYS A 54 7.19 -9.77 24.22
C LYS A 54 7.78 -8.97 23.07
N VAL A 55 8.97 -8.40 23.28
CA VAL A 55 9.63 -7.53 22.30
C VAL A 55 10.07 -8.41 21.12
N GLU A 56 9.14 -8.70 20.23
CA GLU A 56 9.41 -9.30 18.94
C GLU A 56 10.19 -8.26 18.12
N PRO A 57 11.35 -8.59 17.54
CA PRO A 57 12.07 -7.67 16.67
C PRO A 57 11.19 -7.34 15.47
N TYR A 58 10.56 -6.15 15.49
CA TYR A 58 9.83 -5.63 14.35
C TYR A 58 10.80 -5.49 13.18
N ILE A 59 10.60 -6.29 12.13
CA ILE A 59 11.32 -6.13 10.86
C ILE A 59 10.73 -4.89 10.22
N PRO A 60 11.49 -3.79 10.08
CA PRO A 60 10.96 -2.58 9.47
C PRO A 60 10.82 -2.82 7.96
N PHE A 61 9.66 -3.30 7.54
CA PHE A 61 9.26 -3.26 6.14
C PHE A 61 9.09 -1.80 5.72
N ASN A 62 10.10 -1.26 5.04
CA ASN A 62 9.99 0.05 4.41
C ASN A 62 9.22 -0.12 3.10
N ILE A 63 7.88 -0.14 3.18
CA ILE A 63 7.04 0.02 1.99
C ILE A 63 7.35 1.42 1.47
N ASN A 64 7.88 1.53 0.25
CA ASN A 64 8.29 2.79 -0.35
C ASN A 64 7.19 3.85 -0.14
N PRO A 65 7.37 4.83 0.78
CA PRO A 65 6.32 5.78 1.10
C PRO A 65 6.04 6.71 -0.10
N ALA A 66 7.03 6.88 -1.00
CA ALA A 66 6.86 7.65 -2.23
C ALA A 66 5.81 7.00 -3.16
N GLY A 67 5.76 5.65 -3.21
CA GLY A 67 4.77 4.94 -4.03
C GLY A 67 3.33 5.04 -3.52
N MET A 68 3.13 5.39 -2.25
CA MET A 68 1.81 5.53 -1.65
C MET A 68 1.20 6.93 -1.82
N GLN A 69 2.01 7.97 -2.03
CA GLN A 69 1.51 9.35 -2.12
C GLN A 69 0.51 9.57 -3.27
N PRO A 70 0.71 9.06 -4.50
CA PRO A 70 -0.26 9.20 -5.59
C PRO A 70 -1.61 8.53 -5.28
N VAL A 71 -1.57 7.40 -4.59
CA VAL A 71 -2.74 6.59 -4.20
C VAL A 71 -3.56 7.32 -3.13
N LEU A 72 -2.90 7.83 -2.08
CA LEU A 72 -3.55 8.60 -1.02
C LEU A 72 -4.13 9.90 -1.56
N THR A 73 -3.37 10.63 -2.40
CA THR A 73 -3.84 11.89 -3.01
C THR A 73 -5.09 11.66 -3.85
N THR A 74 -5.10 10.61 -4.68
CA THR A 74 -6.29 10.24 -5.46
C THR A 74 -7.48 9.92 -4.56
N THR A 75 -7.25 9.16 -3.49
CA THR A 75 -8.30 8.76 -2.56
C THR A 75 -8.92 9.97 -1.85
N TYR A 76 -8.11 10.90 -1.35
CA TYR A 76 -8.60 12.13 -0.72
C TYR A 76 -9.32 13.04 -1.73
N LEU A 77 -8.79 13.18 -2.94
CA LEU A 77 -9.41 13.98 -4.00
C LEU A 77 -10.81 13.48 -4.34
N LEU A 78 -10.98 12.17 -4.53
CA LEU A 78 -12.26 11.57 -4.88
C LEU A 78 -13.22 11.47 -3.68
N ALA A 79 -12.71 11.44 -2.44
CA ALA A 79 -13.54 11.48 -1.24
C ALA A 79 -14.07 12.89 -0.92
N PHE A 80 -13.38 13.94 -1.36
CA PHE A 80 -13.71 15.33 -1.02
C PHE A 80 -15.14 15.75 -1.42
N PRO A 81 -15.63 15.46 -2.64
CA PRO A 81 -17.02 15.75 -3.00
C PRO A 81 -18.03 15.06 -2.09
N SER A 82 -17.75 13.83 -1.65
CA SER A 82 -18.62 13.05 -0.76
C SER A 82 -18.72 13.67 0.63
N ILE A 83 -17.60 14.18 1.16
CA ILE A 83 -17.56 14.89 2.44
C ILE A 83 -18.33 16.21 2.32
N LEU A 84 -18.11 16.99 1.26
CA LEU A 84 -18.84 18.22 1.01
C LEU A 84 -20.34 17.99 0.82
N ALA A 85 -20.73 16.95 0.09
CA ALA A 85 -22.13 16.59 -0.10
C ALA A 85 -22.84 16.36 1.24
N SER A 86 -22.13 15.76 2.20
CA SER A 86 -22.66 15.46 3.54
C SER A 86 -22.84 16.72 4.40
N ILE A 87 -22.10 17.79 4.13
CA ILE A 87 -22.17 19.06 4.87
C ILE A 87 -23.14 20.05 4.20
N VAL A 88 -23.05 20.20 2.88
CA VAL A 88 -23.77 21.23 2.12
C VAL A 88 -25.12 20.72 1.62
N GLY A 89 -25.27 19.41 1.40
CA GLY A 89 -26.53 18.81 0.95
C GLY A 89 -26.98 19.26 -0.46
N SER A 90 -26.09 19.81 -1.29
CA SER A 90 -26.50 20.32 -2.60
C SER A 90 -26.82 19.18 -3.57
N PRO A 91 -27.85 19.32 -4.44
CA PRO A 91 -28.23 18.29 -5.41
C PRO A 91 -27.08 17.90 -6.35
N PHE A 92 -26.26 18.88 -6.74
CA PHE A 92 -25.08 18.65 -7.55
C PHE A 92 -24.05 17.77 -6.82
N LEU A 93 -23.71 18.09 -5.57
CA LEU A 93 -22.70 17.33 -4.82
C LEU A 93 -23.19 15.93 -4.46
N LEU A 94 -24.49 15.75 -4.22
CA LEU A 94 -25.09 14.43 -4.03
C LEU A 94 -24.97 13.59 -5.29
N HIS A 95 -25.23 14.16 -6.46
CA HIS A 95 -25.06 13.47 -7.73
C HIS A 95 -23.58 13.08 -7.98
N VAL A 96 -22.65 13.99 -7.69
CA VAL A 96 -21.20 13.69 -7.78
C VAL A 96 -20.80 12.61 -6.78
N LYS A 97 -21.32 12.63 -5.56
CA LYS A 97 -21.11 11.58 -4.54
C LYS A 97 -21.57 10.23 -5.05
N ASP A 98 -22.75 10.17 -5.68
CA ASP A 98 -23.31 8.91 -6.18
C ASP A 98 -22.50 8.37 -7.37
N ILE A 99 -21.98 9.23 -8.24
CA ILE A 99 -21.08 8.85 -9.35
C ILE A 99 -19.73 8.35 -8.83
N LEU A 100 -19.17 9.00 -7.80
CA LEU A 100 -17.87 8.68 -7.23
C LEU A 100 -17.94 7.63 -6.10
N ASN A 101 -19.01 6.85 -6.04
CA ASN A 101 -19.18 5.78 -5.06
C ASN A 101 -19.42 4.43 -5.77
N PRO A 102 -18.46 3.49 -5.72
CA PRO A 102 -18.61 2.19 -6.39
C PRO A 102 -19.68 1.30 -5.75
N GLU A 103 -20.08 1.58 -4.51
CA GLU A 103 -21.12 0.83 -3.78
C GLU A 103 -22.52 1.43 -3.97
N SER A 104 -22.64 2.54 -4.72
CA SER A 104 -23.93 3.18 -4.95
C SER A 104 -24.75 2.40 -5.98
N THR A 105 -26.00 2.09 -5.64
CA THR A 105 -26.97 1.46 -6.56
C THR A 105 -27.69 2.47 -7.46
N VAL A 106 -27.58 3.76 -7.17
CA VAL A 106 -28.30 4.85 -7.85
C VAL A 106 -27.39 5.62 -8.81
N GLY A 107 -26.07 5.56 -8.58
CA GLY A 107 -25.06 6.31 -9.32
C GLY A 107 -24.56 5.66 -10.60
N ALA A 108 -23.32 5.99 -10.97
CA ALA A 108 -22.67 5.42 -12.13
C ALA A 108 -22.22 3.96 -11.87
N PRO A 109 -22.13 3.11 -12.90
CA PRO A 109 -21.61 1.76 -12.73
C PRO A 109 -20.19 1.75 -12.12
N PRO A 110 -19.81 0.71 -11.34
CA PRO A 110 -18.54 0.70 -10.60
C PRO A 110 -17.29 0.91 -11.47
N TRP A 111 -17.32 0.48 -12.74
CA TRP A 111 -16.19 0.68 -13.66
C TRP A 111 -15.84 2.15 -13.86
N VAL A 112 -16.81 3.07 -13.77
CA VAL A 112 -16.58 4.51 -13.91
C VAL A 112 -15.68 5.01 -12.78
N TYR A 113 -15.98 4.63 -11.53
CA TYR A 113 -15.16 4.97 -10.38
C TYR A 113 -13.72 4.44 -10.56
N TYR A 114 -13.57 3.16 -10.92
CA TYR A 114 -12.25 2.55 -11.08
C TYR A 114 -11.45 3.16 -12.25
N SER A 115 -12.11 3.53 -13.36
CA SER A 115 -11.45 4.22 -14.47
C SER A 115 -10.96 5.61 -14.06
N VAL A 116 -11.78 6.38 -13.35
CA VAL A 116 -11.41 7.70 -12.83
C VAL A 116 -10.27 7.58 -11.81
N TYR A 117 -10.36 6.60 -10.92
CA TYR A 117 -9.32 6.30 -9.93
C TYR A 117 -7.98 5.95 -10.59
N ALA A 118 -7.99 5.03 -11.56
CA ALA A 118 -6.78 4.62 -12.28
C ALA A 118 -6.14 5.79 -13.06
N PHE A 119 -6.97 6.63 -13.68
CA PHE A 119 -6.50 7.82 -14.38
C PHE A 119 -5.75 8.78 -13.45
N PHE A 120 -6.32 9.10 -12.27
CA PHE A 120 -5.68 10.01 -11.32
C PHE A 120 -4.43 9.41 -10.67
N VAL A 121 -4.43 8.12 -10.33
CA VAL A 121 -3.24 7.45 -9.82
C VAL A 121 -2.11 7.52 -10.86
N PHE A 122 -2.41 7.23 -12.12
CA PHE A 122 -1.44 7.33 -13.21
C PHE A 122 -0.93 8.76 -13.41
N LEU A 123 -1.84 9.74 -13.40
CA LEU A 123 -1.51 11.15 -13.55
C LEU A 123 -0.59 11.65 -12.42
N PHE A 124 -0.93 11.38 -11.16
CA PHE A 124 -0.10 11.76 -10.02
C PHE A 124 1.21 10.99 -9.98
N ASN A 125 1.24 9.75 -10.46
CA ASN A 125 2.49 9.00 -10.60
C ASN A 125 3.45 9.68 -11.59
N ILE A 126 2.95 10.19 -12.73
CA ILE A 126 3.77 10.98 -13.66
C ILE A 126 4.30 12.25 -12.98
N PHE A 127 3.44 13.01 -12.31
CA PHE A 127 3.86 14.25 -11.65
C PHE A 127 4.91 14.01 -10.56
N ASP A 128 4.79 12.93 -9.80
CA ASP A 128 5.75 12.55 -8.77
C ASP A 128 7.13 12.23 -9.40
N ILE A 129 7.16 11.41 -10.45
CA ILE A 129 8.41 11.07 -11.19
C ILE A 129 9.06 12.33 -11.77
N VAL A 130 8.25 13.17 -12.40
CA VAL A 130 8.70 14.42 -13.03
C VAL A 130 9.25 15.38 -11.97
N SER A 131 8.58 15.52 -10.83
CA SER A 131 9.02 16.36 -9.72
C SER A 131 10.36 15.89 -9.13
N VAL A 132 10.51 14.58 -8.89
CA VAL A 132 11.76 13.99 -8.40
C VAL A 132 12.90 14.20 -9.40
N THR A 133 12.62 14.02 -10.70
CA THR A 133 13.62 14.21 -11.76
C THR A 133 14.10 15.66 -11.85
N TYR A 134 13.19 16.64 -11.79
CA TYR A 134 13.57 18.06 -11.78
C TYR A 134 14.35 18.44 -10.53
N SER A 135 13.97 17.94 -9.35
CA SER A 135 14.69 18.23 -8.12
C SER A 135 16.12 17.68 -8.13
N PHE A 136 16.36 16.56 -8.83
CA PHE A 136 17.70 15.99 -9.00
C PHE A 136 18.55 16.80 -9.98
N PHE A 137 17.96 17.28 -11.08
CA PHE A 137 18.66 18.07 -12.11
C PHE A 137 19.01 19.50 -11.67
N PHE A 138 18.22 20.11 -10.78
CA PHE A 138 18.47 21.47 -10.28
C PHE A 138 19.35 21.50 -9.01
N SER A 139 19.70 20.33 -8.45
CA SER A 139 20.57 20.21 -7.27
C SER A 139 21.99 19.75 -7.61
N ALA A 140 22.34 19.61 -8.90
CA ALA A 140 23.67 19.27 -9.42
C ALA A 140 24.31 20.49 -10.08
#